data_AF-A0A4V1M556-F1
#
_entry.id   AF-A0A4V1M556-F1
#
_cell.length_a   1.000
_cell.length_b   1.000
_cell.length_c   1.000
_cell.angle_alpha   90.00
_cell.angle_beta   90.00
_cell.angle_gamma   90.00
#
_symmetry.space_group_name_H-M   'P 1'
#
loop_
_entity.id
_entity.type
_entity.pdbx_description
1 polymer ?
#
loop_
_entity_poly.entity_id
_entity_poly.type
_entity_poly.pdbx_seq_one_letter_code
_entity_poly.pdbx_strand_id
1 'polypeptide(L)'
;TCNNLNDGNGDGWDDRGQYAPVIDTDKDGTPDFLDLDSDNDCIPDRVELGGDIDGDDKPNFRDLDSDNDGIPDAVEAVTCNSPVDTDKDGAKDFEDLDSDNDGIPDKLEAGADPTKPVDTDKDGTPDFRDLDSDGDGIPDKVEAGADPNNPVDTDKDGIPDFQDIDSDNDGIPDKVEAGADPNNPVDTDKDGTPDFRDLDSDNDGIPDKVEAGTDPNNPVDTDKDGTPDFRDLDSDNDGIPDKIEAGNDPNNPVDTDKDGTPDFRDLDSDNDGIPDKVEAGTDPNNPVDTDKDGTPDFRDTDSDNDGIPDVIEAGKDPNNPVDTDKDGTPDYRDLDSDNDGIPDVIEAGKDPINPVDTDKDGTPDFRDLDSDNDNIPDKVEAGKNPSNPTDTDKDGIADFRELDSDNDTIPDKVEAGPNPNNPLDTDSDGMPDFQDIDTDNDTIP
;
A
#
# COMPACT_ATOMS: atom_id res chain seq x y z
N THR A 1 -54.91 44.00 -53.34
CA THR A 1 -55.27 45.43 -53.35
C THR A 1 -55.72 45.82 -51.95
N CYS A 2 -54.75 46.15 -51.08
CA CYS A 2 -55.06 46.75 -49.77
C CYS A 2 -55.39 48.23 -50.04
N ASN A 3 -56.67 48.58 -50.06
CA ASN A 3 -57.15 49.91 -50.43
C ASN A 3 -57.34 50.87 -49.23
N ASN A 4 -56.73 50.59 -48.08
CA ASN A 4 -56.78 51.47 -46.92
C ASN A 4 -55.35 51.75 -46.44
N LEU A 5 -54.63 52.64 -47.13
CA LEU A 5 -53.43 53.27 -46.58
C LEU A 5 -53.89 54.33 -45.58
N ASN A 6 -53.61 54.12 -44.29
CA ASN A 6 -53.72 55.20 -43.31
C ASN A 6 -52.36 55.92 -43.35
N ASP A 7 -52.25 56.99 -44.12
CA ASP A 7 -51.03 57.80 -44.26
C ASP A 7 -51.33 59.19 -43.68
N GLY A 8 -51.28 59.28 -42.36
CA GLY A 8 -51.67 60.45 -41.59
C GLY A 8 -50.64 61.57 -41.63
N ASN A 9 -49.39 61.25 -41.99
CA ASN A 9 -48.28 62.21 -42.07
C ASN A 9 -47.93 62.61 -43.53
N GLY A 10 -48.46 61.90 -44.53
CA GLY A 10 -48.34 62.20 -45.95
C GLY A 10 -47.02 61.78 -46.58
N ASP A 11 -46.31 60.82 -46.00
CA ASP A 11 -45.00 60.35 -46.47
C ASP A 11 -45.08 59.17 -47.47
N GLY A 12 -46.28 58.67 -47.75
CA GLY A 12 -46.54 57.61 -48.72
C GLY A 12 -46.50 56.20 -48.15
N TRP A 13 -46.34 56.01 -46.84
CA TRP A 13 -46.40 54.72 -46.15
C TRP A 13 -47.69 54.56 -45.32
N ASP A 14 -48.07 53.32 -45.01
CA ASP A 14 -49.19 53.05 -44.11
C ASP A 14 -48.71 53.16 -42.65
N ASP A 15 -49.21 54.16 -41.91
CA ASP A 15 -48.95 54.42 -40.50
C ASP A 15 -49.10 53.17 -39.62
N ARG A 16 -49.93 52.18 -40.01
CA ARG A 16 -50.11 50.94 -39.24
C ARG A 16 -48.87 50.03 -39.25
N GLY A 17 -48.01 50.17 -40.26
CA GLY A 17 -46.70 49.49 -40.33
C GLY A 17 -45.55 50.37 -39.86
N GLN A 18 -45.81 51.64 -39.54
CA GLN A 18 -44.78 52.64 -39.24
C GLN A 18 -44.39 52.69 -37.76
N TYR A 19 -44.95 51.80 -36.93
CA TYR A 19 -44.70 51.68 -35.50
C TYR A 19 -44.04 50.36 -35.07
N ALA A 20 -43.57 49.53 -36.00
CA ALA A 20 -42.60 48.52 -35.60
C ALA A 20 -41.29 49.29 -35.29
N PRO A 21 -40.79 49.30 -34.04
CA PRO A 21 -39.43 49.77 -33.81
C PRO A 21 -38.55 48.98 -34.77
N VAL A 22 -37.78 49.72 -35.58
CA VAL A 22 -36.73 49.11 -36.36
C VAL A 22 -35.71 48.62 -35.33
N ILE A 23 -35.62 47.30 -35.18
CA ILE A 23 -34.68 46.66 -34.26
C ILE A 23 -33.30 46.76 -34.91
N ASP A 24 -32.34 47.15 -34.09
CA ASP A 24 -30.93 47.41 -34.36
C ASP A 24 -30.25 46.92 -33.06
N THR A 25 -29.95 45.62 -33.04
CA THR A 25 -29.65 44.86 -31.82
C THR A 25 -28.30 45.29 -31.25
N ASP A 26 -27.27 45.30 -32.09
CA ASP A 26 -25.90 45.74 -31.76
C ASP A 26 -25.73 47.27 -31.66
N LYS A 27 -26.66 48.06 -32.22
CA LYS A 27 -26.66 49.53 -32.24
C LYS A 27 -25.55 50.13 -33.10
N ASP A 28 -25.13 49.45 -34.17
CA ASP A 28 -24.18 50.00 -35.14
C ASP A 28 -24.83 51.04 -36.09
N GLY A 29 -26.17 51.10 -36.10
CA GLY A 29 -26.98 51.98 -36.93
C GLY A 29 -27.56 51.31 -38.19
N THR A 30 -27.31 50.02 -38.37
CA THR A 30 -27.89 49.15 -39.38
C THR A 30 -29.06 48.39 -38.76
N PRO A 31 -30.27 48.52 -39.31
CA PRO A 31 -31.38 47.68 -38.88
C PRO A 31 -31.12 46.20 -39.11
N ASP A 32 -31.46 45.32 -38.15
CA ASP A 32 -31.26 43.86 -38.23
C ASP A 32 -31.70 43.26 -39.58
N PHE A 33 -32.84 43.69 -40.14
CA PHE A 33 -33.34 43.15 -41.42
C PHE A 33 -32.48 43.51 -42.65
N LEU A 34 -31.51 44.43 -42.48
CA LEU A 34 -30.47 44.79 -43.44
C LEU A 34 -29.07 44.43 -42.95
N ASP A 35 -28.94 44.00 -41.70
CA ASP A 35 -27.70 43.50 -41.14
C ASP A 35 -27.42 42.09 -41.64
N LEU A 36 -26.15 41.70 -41.64
CA LEU A 36 -25.71 40.35 -41.94
C LEU A 36 -25.31 39.58 -40.68
N ASP A 37 -25.18 40.28 -39.55
CA ASP A 37 -24.74 39.83 -38.24
C ASP A 37 -25.37 40.81 -37.23
N SER A 38 -26.59 40.53 -36.78
CA SER A 38 -27.45 41.52 -36.13
C SER A 38 -27.04 41.85 -34.68
N ASP A 39 -26.39 40.93 -33.97
CA ASP A 39 -25.85 41.14 -32.62
C ASP A 39 -24.33 41.39 -32.59
N ASN A 40 -23.66 41.23 -33.72
CA ASN A 40 -22.24 41.52 -33.93
C ASN A 40 -21.35 40.66 -33.01
N ASP A 41 -21.71 39.39 -32.87
CA ASP A 41 -20.93 38.36 -32.18
C ASP A 41 -19.89 37.68 -33.12
N CYS A 42 -19.95 38.00 -34.43
CA CYS A 42 -19.18 37.49 -35.57
C CYS A 42 -19.89 36.40 -36.39
N ILE A 43 -20.84 35.67 -35.81
CA ILE A 43 -21.65 34.64 -36.46
C ILE A 43 -22.70 35.36 -37.33
N PRO A 44 -22.73 35.14 -38.65
CA PRO A 44 -23.67 35.88 -39.48
C PRO A 44 -25.06 35.24 -39.43
N ASP A 45 -26.15 36.03 -39.36
CA ASP A 45 -27.58 35.63 -39.28
C ASP A 45 -28.01 34.44 -40.17
N ARG A 46 -27.30 34.25 -41.30
CA ARG A 46 -27.50 33.11 -42.21
C ARG A 46 -27.07 31.77 -41.62
N VAL A 47 -26.35 31.78 -40.48
CA VAL A 47 -25.78 30.64 -39.77
C VAL A 47 -26.65 30.32 -38.56
N GLU A 48 -26.96 31.26 -37.67
CA GLU A 48 -27.85 30.99 -36.51
C GLU A 48 -29.32 30.84 -36.92
N LEU A 49 -29.72 31.46 -38.03
CA LEU A 49 -31.09 31.44 -38.53
C LEU A 49 -32.08 32.00 -37.49
N GLY A 50 -33.37 31.77 -37.69
CA GLY A 50 -34.43 32.30 -36.81
C GLY A 50 -34.85 31.35 -35.69
N GLY A 51 -33.94 30.53 -35.18
CA GLY A 51 -34.14 29.69 -33.98
C GLY A 51 -34.33 30.52 -32.71
N ASP A 52 -34.65 29.85 -31.61
CA ASP A 52 -34.77 30.38 -30.24
C ASP A 52 -34.61 29.14 -29.34
N ILE A 53 -33.36 28.74 -29.11
CA ILE A 53 -33.02 27.41 -28.57
C ILE A 53 -33.21 27.37 -27.04
N ASP A 54 -32.88 28.46 -26.34
CA ASP A 54 -33.08 28.59 -24.88
C ASP A 54 -34.52 29.01 -24.48
N GLY A 55 -35.31 29.54 -25.43
CA GLY A 55 -36.70 29.91 -25.23
C GLY A 55 -36.91 31.23 -24.48
N ASP A 56 -35.96 32.17 -24.52
CA ASP A 56 -36.05 33.46 -23.83
C ASP A 56 -36.86 34.55 -24.59
N ASP A 57 -37.47 34.17 -25.73
CA ASP A 57 -38.16 35.02 -26.71
C ASP A 57 -37.23 35.91 -27.57
N LYS A 58 -35.92 35.65 -27.58
CA LYS A 58 -34.91 36.27 -28.45
C LYS A 58 -34.44 35.24 -29.49
N PRO A 59 -34.55 35.56 -30.79
CA PRO A 59 -34.02 34.64 -31.79
C PRO A 59 -32.50 34.55 -31.74
N ASN A 60 -31.92 33.37 -32.03
CA ASN A 60 -30.47 33.11 -31.97
C ASN A 60 -29.62 34.16 -32.73
N PHE A 61 -30.03 34.57 -33.95
CA PHE A 61 -29.32 35.65 -34.70
C PHE A 61 -29.31 37.04 -34.06
N ARG A 62 -29.87 37.17 -32.86
CA ARG A 62 -29.87 38.37 -32.03
C ARG A 62 -29.34 38.07 -30.65
N ASP A 63 -28.99 36.82 -30.36
CA ASP A 63 -28.48 36.40 -29.07
C ASP A 63 -26.97 36.35 -29.01
N LEU A 64 -26.43 36.71 -27.85
CA LEU A 64 -24.98 36.65 -27.63
C LEU A 64 -24.57 35.38 -26.88
N ASP A 65 -25.54 34.54 -26.57
CA ASP A 65 -25.51 33.35 -25.70
C ASP A 65 -26.81 32.59 -26.02
N SER A 66 -26.81 31.87 -27.14
CA SER A 66 -28.02 31.33 -27.77
C SER A 66 -28.65 30.19 -26.96
N ASP A 67 -27.85 29.36 -26.28
CA ASP A 67 -28.33 28.28 -25.40
C ASP A 67 -28.40 28.65 -23.90
N ASN A 68 -27.88 29.83 -23.53
CA ASN A 68 -27.99 30.40 -22.18
C ASN A 68 -27.28 29.57 -21.12
N ASP A 69 -26.18 28.94 -21.51
CA ASP A 69 -25.28 28.25 -20.60
C ASP A 69 -24.31 29.24 -19.90
N GLY A 70 -24.15 30.45 -20.46
CA GLY A 70 -23.34 31.54 -19.95
C GLY A 70 -22.03 31.77 -20.69
N ILE A 71 -21.64 30.87 -21.61
CA ILE A 71 -20.56 31.02 -22.56
C ILE A 71 -21.10 31.85 -23.75
N PRO A 72 -20.39 32.89 -24.21
CA PRO A 72 -20.88 33.65 -25.36
C PRO A 72 -20.67 32.91 -26.68
N ASP A 73 -21.63 33.00 -27.61
CA ASP A 73 -21.60 32.36 -28.94
C ASP A 73 -20.28 32.62 -29.71
N ALA A 74 -19.75 33.84 -29.59
CA ALA A 74 -18.49 34.25 -30.19
C ALA A 74 -17.26 33.44 -29.72
N VAL A 75 -17.31 32.89 -28.51
CA VAL A 75 -16.28 32.03 -27.89
C VAL A 75 -16.41 30.61 -28.42
N GLU A 76 -17.62 30.07 -28.43
CA GLU A 76 -17.90 28.67 -28.80
C GLU A 76 -17.80 28.44 -30.30
N ALA A 77 -18.19 29.43 -31.12
CA ALA A 77 -18.20 29.25 -32.57
C ALA A 77 -16.81 28.93 -33.14
N VAL A 78 -15.73 29.43 -32.54
CA VAL A 78 -14.32 29.39 -32.98
C VAL A 78 -14.05 29.99 -34.37
N THR A 79 -14.82 29.61 -35.39
CA THR A 79 -14.83 30.20 -36.72
C THR A 79 -16.23 30.63 -37.15
N CYS A 80 -16.44 31.94 -37.27
CA CYS A 80 -17.79 32.50 -37.38
C CYS A 80 -18.60 32.10 -38.64
N ASN A 81 -17.94 31.74 -39.74
CA ASN A 81 -18.65 31.33 -40.97
C ASN A 81 -18.91 29.81 -41.07
N SER A 82 -18.34 29.04 -40.15
CA SER A 82 -18.49 27.60 -40.05
C SER A 82 -18.27 27.19 -38.60
N PRO A 83 -19.20 27.55 -37.70
CA PRO A 83 -19.08 27.20 -36.29
C PRO A 83 -18.81 25.71 -36.09
N VAL A 84 -18.08 25.41 -35.03
CA VAL A 84 -17.75 24.05 -34.64
C VAL A 84 -18.99 23.31 -34.12
N ASP A 85 -18.86 22.00 -34.12
CA ASP A 85 -19.88 20.99 -33.81
C ASP A 85 -19.05 19.80 -33.35
N THR A 86 -18.69 19.86 -32.08
CA THR A 86 -17.63 19.05 -31.49
C THR A 86 -18.03 17.57 -31.54
N ASP A 87 -19.22 17.23 -31.04
CA ASP A 87 -19.76 15.88 -31.00
C ASP A 87 -20.38 15.37 -32.33
N LYS A 88 -20.71 16.26 -33.27
CA LYS A 88 -21.33 15.96 -34.59
C LYS A 88 -22.76 15.43 -34.52
N ASP A 89 -23.53 15.81 -33.52
CA ASP A 89 -24.95 15.48 -33.43
C ASP A 89 -25.83 16.36 -34.34
N GLY A 90 -25.29 17.51 -34.75
CA GLY A 90 -25.91 18.48 -35.66
C GLY A 90 -26.34 19.79 -35.02
N ALA A 91 -26.28 19.93 -33.69
CA ALA A 91 -26.20 21.23 -33.02
C ALA A 91 -24.83 21.86 -33.29
N LYS A 92 -24.69 23.15 -33.04
CA LYS A 92 -23.38 23.82 -33.01
C LYS A 92 -23.08 24.09 -31.56
N ASP A 93 -21.80 24.16 -31.21
CA ASP A 93 -21.37 24.34 -29.82
C ASP A 93 -22.11 25.52 -29.17
N PHE A 94 -22.22 26.68 -29.85
CA PHE A 94 -23.00 27.85 -29.38
C PHE A 94 -24.54 27.67 -29.28
N GLU A 95 -25.08 26.51 -29.65
CA GLU A 95 -26.50 26.16 -29.53
C GLU A 95 -26.68 24.84 -28.74
N ASP A 96 -25.64 24.38 -28.05
CA ASP A 96 -25.57 23.08 -27.38
C ASP A 96 -25.16 23.25 -25.91
N LEU A 97 -25.85 22.56 -25.01
CA LEU A 97 -25.59 22.69 -23.57
C LEU A 97 -24.50 21.74 -23.05
N ASP A 98 -23.96 20.90 -23.94
CA ASP A 98 -23.02 19.79 -23.71
C ASP A 98 -22.32 19.50 -25.05
N SER A 99 -21.37 20.37 -25.41
CA SER A 99 -20.77 20.48 -26.74
C SER A 99 -20.00 19.22 -27.18
N ASP A 100 -19.41 18.48 -26.27
CA ASP A 100 -18.69 17.24 -26.55
C ASP A 100 -19.47 15.95 -26.20
N ASN A 101 -20.63 16.10 -25.56
CA ASN A 101 -21.60 15.05 -25.27
C ASN A 101 -21.04 13.97 -24.33
N ASP A 102 -20.20 14.40 -23.40
CA ASP A 102 -19.67 13.55 -22.34
C ASP A 102 -20.67 13.42 -21.16
N GLY A 103 -21.60 14.37 -21.07
CA GLY A 103 -22.68 14.43 -20.09
C GLY A 103 -22.52 15.51 -19.03
N ILE A 104 -21.36 16.15 -18.94
CA ILE A 104 -21.09 17.35 -18.15
C ILE A 104 -21.59 18.55 -18.95
N PRO A 105 -22.35 19.48 -18.33
CA PRO A 105 -22.79 20.67 -19.06
C PRO A 105 -21.68 21.72 -19.20
N ASP A 106 -21.56 22.32 -20.39
CA ASP A 106 -20.53 23.30 -20.78
C ASP A 106 -20.30 24.40 -19.73
N LYS A 107 -21.38 24.93 -19.15
CA LYS A 107 -21.31 25.94 -18.08
C LYS A 107 -20.50 25.51 -16.83
N LEU A 108 -20.35 24.22 -16.57
CA LEU A 108 -19.57 23.68 -15.45
C LEU A 108 -18.10 23.60 -15.84
N GLU A 109 -17.80 23.08 -17.03
CA GLU A 109 -16.44 22.91 -17.54
C GLU A 109 -15.78 24.25 -17.87
N ALA A 110 -16.54 25.23 -18.38
CA ALA A 110 -16.04 26.57 -18.70
C ALA A 110 -15.46 27.33 -17.49
N GLY A 111 -15.76 26.88 -16.27
CA GLY A 111 -15.22 27.42 -15.04
C GLY A 111 -15.77 28.81 -14.66
N ALA A 112 -14.97 29.60 -13.93
CA ALA A 112 -15.48 30.80 -13.26
C ALA A 112 -15.70 32.03 -14.16
N ASP A 113 -15.04 32.10 -15.32
CA ASP A 113 -15.16 33.20 -16.29
C ASP A 113 -15.45 32.62 -17.69
N PRO A 114 -16.72 32.41 -18.06
CA PRO A 114 -17.12 31.84 -19.35
C PRO A 114 -16.61 32.61 -20.58
N THR A 115 -16.19 33.88 -20.42
CA THR A 115 -15.58 34.65 -21.53
C THR A 115 -14.13 34.25 -21.82
N LYS A 116 -13.54 33.47 -20.91
CA LYS A 116 -12.22 32.84 -21.02
C LYS A 116 -12.33 31.45 -20.38
N PRO A 117 -12.98 30.50 -21.08
CA PRO A 117 -13.13 29.14 -20.62
C PRO A 117 -11.79 28.52 -20.21
N VAL A 118 -11.84 27.61 -19.26
CA VAL A 118 -10.67 26.87 -18.78
C VAL A 118 -10.18 25.93 -19.89
N ASP A 119 -8.87 25.67 -19.87
CA ASP A 119 -8.13 24.74 -20.73
C ASP A 119 -7.08 24.15 -19.79
N THR A 120 -7.49 23.09 -19.09
CA THR A 120 -6.82 22.56 -17.90
C THR A 120 -5.45 21.99 -18.27
N ASP A 121 -5.42 21.08 -19.25
CA ASP A 121 -4.20 20.43 -19.75
C ASP A 121 -3.34 21.31 -20.69
N LYS A 122 -3.91 22.39 -21.25
CA LYS A 122 -3.27 23.36 -22.18
C LYS A 122 -2.96 22.78 -23.56
N ASP A 123 -3.75 21.85 -24.04
CA ASP A 123 -3.64 21.34 -25.42
C ASP A 123 -4.18 22.33 -26.47
N GLY A 124 -4.99 23.30 -26.03
CA GLY A 124 -5.61 24.34 -26.84
C GLY A 124 -7.11 24.10 -27.13
N THR A 125 -7.69 23.05 -26.57
CA THR A 125 -9.12 22.75 -26.51
C THR A 125 -9.61 23.16 -25.12
N PRO A 126 -10.56 24.09 -25.00
CA PRO A 126 -11.18 24.35 -23.71
C PRO A 126 -11.98 23.14 -23.22
N ASP A 127 -12.03 22.99 -21.89
CA ASP A 127 -12.59 21.85 -21.17
C ASP A 127 -13.99 21.45 -21.67
N PHE A 128 -14.91 22.42 -21.87
CA PHE A 128 -16.29 22.15 -22.38
C PHE A 128 -16.37 21.52 -23.79
N ARG A 129 -15.23 21.23 -24.42
CA ARG A 129 -15.14 20.58 -25.73
C ARG A 129 -14.10 19.45 -25.72
N ASP A 130 -13.59 19.09 -24.56
CA ASP A 130 -12.55 18.09 -24.37
C ASP A 130 -13.07 16.92 -23.54
N LEU A 131 -12.83 15.71 -24.03
CA LEU A 131 -13.35 14.49 -23.41
C LEU A 131 -12.46 13.95 -22.28
N ASP A 132 -11.40 14.68 -21.95
CA ASP A 132 -10.26 14.36 -21.06
C ASP A 132 -9.57 15.69 -20.70
N SER A 133 -10.27 16.53 -19.92
CA SER A 133 -9.93 17.94 -19.68
C SER A 133 -8.59 18.14 -18.98
N ASP A 134 -8.20 17.22 -18.09
CA ASP A 134 -6.94 17.28 -17.35
C ASP A 134 -5.78 16.54 -18.07
N GLY A 135 -6.10 15.73 -19.07
CA GLY A 135 -5.18 15.05 -19.97
C GLY A 135 -4.47 13.86 -19.32
N ASP A 136 -5.06 13.26 -18.29
CA ASP A 136 -4.51 12.11 -17.59
C ASP A 136 -4.82 10.77 -18.31
N GLY A 137 -5.83 10.77 -19.17
CA GLY A 137 -6.28 9.63 -19.98
C GLY A 137 -7.53 8.93 -19.47
N ILE A 138 -8.05 9.28 -18.30
CA ILE A 138 -9.40 8.96 -17.83
C ILE A 138 -10.37 9.93 -18.52
N PRO A 139 -11.50 9.45 -19.07
CA PRO A 139 -12.44 10.37 -19.71
C PRO A 139 -13.28 11.11 -18.68
N ASP A 140 -13.54 12.40 -18.91
CA ASP A 140 -14.32 13.29 -18.06
C ASP A 140 -15.64 12.66 -17.57
N LYS A 141 -16.43 12.04 -18.45
CA LYS A 141 -17.66 11.31 -18.06
C LYS A 141 -17.49 10.23 -16.96
N VAL A 142 -16.29 9.67 -16.79
CA VAL A 142 -15.94 8.69 -15.75
C VAL A 142 -15.62 9.41 -14.44
N GLU A 143 -14.91 10.54 -14.53
CA GLU A 143 -14.54 11.40 -13.41
C GLU A 143 -15.66 12.34 -12.96
N ALA A 144 -16.66 12.62 -13.79
CA ALA A 144 -17.86 13.33 -13.36
C ALA A 144 -18.64 12.54 -12.29
N GLY A 145 -18.45 11.21 -12.24
CA GLY A 145 -19.16 10.30 -11.37
C GLY A 145 -20.63 10.10 -11.76
N ALA A 146 -21.48 9.83 -10.78
CA ALA A 146 -22.86 9.38 -11.06
C ALA A 146 -23.84 10.52 -11.43
N ASP A 147 -23.53 11.77 -11.09
CA ASP A 147 -24.36 12.94 -11.38
C ASP A 147 -23.50 14.06 -11.99
N PRO A 148 -23.40 14.13 -13.34
CA PRO A 148 -22.59 15.14 -14.02
C PRO A 148 -23.03 16.60 -13.77
N ASN A 149 -24.24 16.84 -13.25
CA ASN A 149 -24.65 18.20 -12.86
C ASN A 149 -24.11 18.62 -11.49
N ASN A 150 -23.54 17.68 -10.75
CA ASN A 150 -22.79 17.89 -9.52
C ASN A 150 -21.59 16.94 -9.54
N PRO A 151 -20.56 17.26 -10.36
CA PRO A 151 -19.35 16.45 -10.49
C PRO A 151 -18.71 16.15 -9.14
N VAL A 152 -17.98 15.04 -9.08
CA VAL A 152 -17.23 14.64 -7.89
C VAL A 152 -16.03 15.59 -7.72
N ASP A 153 -15.71 15.85 -6.45
CA ASP A 153 -14.55 16.61 -5.96
C ASP A 153 -14.11 15.82 -4.72
N THR A 154 -13.22 14.86 -4.95
CA THR A 154 -12.89 13.80 -4.00
C THR A 154 -12.15 14.38 -2.79
N ASP A 155 -11.08 15.14 -3.03
CA ASP A 155 -10.25 15.77 -2.00
C ASP A 155 -10.86 17.06 -1.38
N LYS A 156 -11.86 17.67 -2.04
CA LYS A 156 -12.59 18.90 -1.63
C LYS A 156 -11.74 20.16 -1.69
N ASP A 157 -10.79 20.25 -2.60
CA ASP A 157 -10.02 21.46 -2.83
C ASP A 157 -10.77 22.51 -3.68
N GLY A 158 -11.86 22.08 -4.35
CA GLY A 158 -12.73 22.89 -5.19
C GLY A 158 -12.46 22.78 -6.70
N ILE A 159 -11.56 21.90 -7.11
CA ILE A 159 -11.36 21.42 -8.48
C ILE A 159 -12.12 20.09 -8.60
N PRO A 160 -13.04 19.95 -9.56
CA PRO A 160 -13.68 18.67 -9.83
C PRO A 160 -12.66 17.63 -10.34
N ASP A 161 -12.90 16.35 -10.05
CA ASP A 161 -12.01 15.24 -10.42
C ASP A 161 -11.64 15.26 -11.93
N PHE A 162 -12.59 15.52 -12.83
CA PHE A 162 -12.31 15.57 -14.29
C PHE A 162 -11.38 16.73 -14.73
N GLN A 163 -10.99 17.61 -13.80
CA GLN A 163 -10.04 18.71 -14.00
C GLN A 163 -8.82 18.58 -13.08
N ASP A 164 -8.66 17.46 -12.37
CA ASP A 164 -7.60 17.22 -11.41
C ASP A 164 -6.82 15.94 -11.71
N ILE A 165 -5.50 16.07 -11.79
CA ILE A 165 -4.59 14.99 -12.19
C ILE A 165 -4.25 13.99 -11.06
N ASP A 166 -4.84 14.20 -9.88
CA ASP A 166 -4.60 13.54 -8.59
C ASP A 166 -5.85 13.79 -7.70
N SER A 167 -6.96 13.13 -8.05
CA SER A 167 -8.32 13.41 -7.56
C SER A 167 -8.46 13.27 -6.04
N ASP A 168 -7.75 12.35 -5.40
CA ASP A 168 -7.77 12.16 -3.95
C ASP A 168 -6.60 12.82 -3.20
N ASN A 169 -5.65 13.38 -3.95
CA ASN A 169 -4.52 14.18 -3.46
C ASN A 169 -3.62 13.39 -2.50
N ASP A 170 -3.46 12.11 -2.79
CA ASP A 170 -2.55 11.23 -2.08
C ASP A 170 -1.10 11.36 -2.59
N GLY A 171 -0.94 11.86 -3.82
CA GLY A 171 0.33 12.12 -4.50
C GLY A 171 0.66 11.16 -5.65
N ILE A 172 -0.12 10.09 -5.82
CA ILE A 172 -0.14 9.22 -6.99
C ILE A 172 -1.03 9.89 -8.04
N PRO A 173 -0.58 10.04 -9.30
CA PRO A 173 -1.43 10.64 -10.32
C PRO A 173 -2.50 9.66 -10.81
N ASP A 174 -3.71 10.14 -11.05
CA ASP A 174 -4.87 9.38 -11.50
C ASP A 174 -4.57 8.42 -12.67
N LYS A 175 -3.82 8.87 -13.68
CA LYS A 175 -3.36 8.01 -14.80
C LYS A 175 -2.61 6.73 -14.39
N VAL A 176 -1.97 6.71 -13.22
CA VAL A 176 -1.25 5.55 -12.65
C VAL A 176 -2.25 4.62 -11.96
N GLU A 177 -3.25 5.18 -11.30
CA GLU A 177 -4.31 4.47 -10.59
C GLU A 177 -5.49 4.06 -11.49
N ALA A 178 -5.67 4.65 -12.65
CA ALA A 178 -6.68 4.23 -13.61
C ALA A 178 -6.46 2.77 -14.09
N GLY A 179 -5.21 2.33 -14.06
CA GLY A 179 -4.78 1.03 -14.59
C GLY A 179 -4.80 0.98 -16.12
N ALA A 180 -5.04 -0.21 -16.68
CA ALA A 180 -4.83 -0.44 -18.12
C ALA A 180 -5.99 -0.01 -19.03
N ASP A 181 -7.19 0.16 -18.50
CA ASP A 181 -8.39 0.58 -19.24
C ASP A 181 -9.07 1.75 -18.52
N PRO A 182 -8.73 3.01 -18.87
CA PRO A 182 -9.29 4.19 -18.21
C PRO A 182 -10.81 4.36 -18.38
N ASN A 183 -11.45 3.64 -19.31
CA ASN A 183 -12.93 3.64 -19.40
C ASN A 183 -13.59 2.72 -18.36
N ASN A 184 -12.80 1.83 -17.75
CA ASN A 184 -13.21 0.98 -16.64
C ASN A 184 -12.05 0.96 -15.62
N PRO A 185 -11.82 2.08 -14.90
CA PRO A 185 -10.74 2.19 -13.94
C PRO A 185 -10.74 1.04 -12.93
N VAL A 186 -9.56 0.73 -12.41
CA VAL A 186 -9.39 -0.33 -11.41
C VAL A 186 -10.08 0.07 -10.10
N ASP A 187 -10.63 -0.94 -9.42
CA ASP A 187 -11.23 -0.89 -8.09
C ASP A 187 -10.74 -2.18 -7.41
N THR A 188 -9.60 -2.05 -6.73
CA THR A 188 -8.78 -3.18 -6.26
C THR A 188 -9.52 -3.94 -5.16
N ASP A 189 -9.98 -3.25 -4.13
CA ASP A 189 -10.70 -3.84 -2.99
C ASP A 189 -12.20 -4.15 -3.27
N LYS A 190 -12.79 -3.58 -4.33
CA LYS A 190 -14.20 -3.74 -4.77
C LYS A 190 -15.21 -3.11 -3.83
N ASP A 191 -14.85 -2.02 -3.16
CA ASP A 191 -15.79 -1.25 -2.34
C ASP A 191 -16.71 -0.34 -3.18
N GLY A 192 -16.35 -0.12 -4.45
CA GLY A 192 -17.08 0.70 -5.42
C GLY A 192 -16.49 2.09 -5.66
N THR A 193 -15.38 2.42 -4.99
CA THR A 193 -14.52 3.58 -5.24
C THR A 193 -13.38 3.12 -6.14
N PRO A 194 -13.20 3.71 -7.33
CA PRO A 194 -12.03 3.43 -8.14
C PRO A 194 -10.74 3.86 -7.45
N ASP A 195 -9.64 3.19 -7.71
CA ASP A 195 -8.34 3.41 -7.06
C ASP A 195 -7.89 4.88 -7.14
N PHE A 196 -8.08 5.59 -8.26
CA PHE A 196 -7.70 7.00 -8.41
C PHE A 196 -8.48 7.99 -7.51
N ARG A 197 -9.36 7.47 -6.66
CA ARG A 197 -10.20 8.21 -5.71
C ARG A 197 -10.13 7.62 -4.31
N ASP A 198 -9.29 6.60 -4.12
CA ASP A 198 -9.21 5.84 -2.89
C ASP A 198 -7.84 6.00 -2.25
N LEU A 199 -7.82 6.39 -0.98
CA LEU A 199 -6.58 6.68 -0.25
C LEU A 199 -5.88 5.40 0.26
N ASP A 200 -6.47 4.24 0.01
CA ASP A 200 -6.12 2.90 0.50
C ASP A 200 -6.77 1.85 -0.44
N SER A 201 -6.23 1.73 -1.66
CA SER A 201 -6.82 1.02 -2.81
C SER A 201 -7.04 -0.47 -2.57
N ASP A 202 -6.22 -1.13 -1.75
CA ASP A 202 -6.38 -2.54 -1.41
C ASP A 202 -7.02 -2.80 -0.03
N ASN A 203 -7.23 -1.74 0.75
CA ASN A 203 -7.94 -1.71 2.03
C ASN A 203 -7.27 -2.58 3.09
N ASP A 204 -5.95 -2.58 3.09
CA ASP A 204 -5.13 -3.24 4.09
C ASP A 204 -4.92 -2.34 5.34
N GLY A 205 -5.10 -1.01 5.17
CA GLY A 205 -5.00 0.01 6.20
C GLY A 205 -3.74 0.88 6.11
N ILE A 206 -2.79 0.55 5.24
CA ILE A 206 -1.67 1.39 4.84
C ILE A 206 -2.19 2.36 3.75
N PRO A 207 -1.90 3.67 3.85
CA PRO A 207 -2.34 4.57 2.80
C PRO A 207 -1.48 4.43 1.53
N ASP A 208 -2.12 4.52 0.37
CA ASP A 208 -1.49 4.39 -0.96
C ASP A 208 -0.22 5.24 -1.10
N LYS A 209 -0.22 6.51 -0.67
CA LYS A 209 0.98 7.36 -0.65
C LYS A 209 2.21 6.81 0.08
N VAL A 210 2.02 5.92 1.06
CA VAL A 210 3.09 5.24 1.82
C VAL A 210 3.63 4.07 0.99
N GLU A 211 2.76 3.37 0.30
CA GLU A 211 3.06 2.22 -0.56
C GLU A 211 3.48 2.62 -1.98
N ALA A 212 3.19 3.81 -2.46
CA ALA A 212 3.73 4.30 -3.73
C ALA A 212 5.25 4.48 -3.66
N GLY A 213 5.80 4.67 -2.46
CA GLY A 213 7.21 4.96 -2.24
C GLY A 213 7.60 6.37 -2.66
N THR A 214 8.82 6.55 -3.19
CA THR A 214 9.40 7.90 -3.39
C THR A 214 9.14 8.54 -4.76
N ASP A 215 8.70 7.77 -5.74
CA ASP A 215 8.37 8.25 -7.08
C ASP A 215 6.97 7.78 -7.48
N PRO A 216 5.92 8.56 -7.18
CA PRO A 216 4.54 8.15 -7.44
C PRO A 216 4.21 7.95 -8.94
N ASN A 217 5.03 8.44 -9.87
CA ASN A 217 4.85 8.14 -11.30
C ASN A 217 5.38 6.77 -11.69
N ASN A 218 6.18 6.14 -10.82
CA ASN A 218 6.66 4.77 -10.94
C ASN A 218 6.59 4.11 -9.55
N PRO A 219 5.37 3.80 -9.07
CA PRO A 219 5.17 3.19 -7.76
C PRO A 219 6.02 1.93 -7.58
N VAL A 220 6.33 1.64 -6.33
CA VAL A 220 7.11 0.44 -5.96
C VAL A 220 6.30 -0.82 -6.28
N ASP A 221 7.02 -1.86 -6.70
CA ASP A 221 6.56 -3.23 -6.93
C ASP A 221 7.69 -4.11 -6.38
N THR A 222 7.56 -4.45 -5.09
CA THR A 222 8.63 -5.01 -4.27
C THR A 222 8.97 -6.42 -4.76
N ASP A 223 7.97 -7.30 -4.90
CA ASP A 223 8.12 -8.68 -5.34
C ASP A 223 8.29 -8.86 -6.87
N LYS A 224 7.96 -7.84 -7.67
CA LYS A 224 8.03 -7.80 -9.15
C LYS A 224 7.05 -8.72 -9.85
N ASP A 225 5.88 -8.94 -9.28
CA ASP A 225 4.80 -9.69 -9.91
C ASP A 225 4.01 -8.86 -10.96
N GLY A 226 4.16 -7.52 -10.89
CA GLY A 226 3.53 -6.54 -11.76
C GLY A 226 2.34 -5.81 -11.13
N THR A 227 2.02 -6.10 -9.87
CA THR A 227 1.09 -5.37 -9.01
C THR A 227 1.91 -4.38 -8.18
N PRO A 228 1.65 -3.07 -8.27
CA PRO A 228 2.28 -2.12 -7.38
C PRO A 228 1.89 -2.37 -5.92
N ASP A 229 2.78 -2.04 -4.98
CA ASP A 229 2.59 -2.29 -3.55
C ASP A 229 1.27 -1.70 -3.01
N PHE A 230 0.85 -0.49 -3.44
CA PHE A 230 -0.42 0.13 -3.00
C PHE A 230 -1.71 -0.62 -3.45
N ARG A 231 -1.54 -1.74 -4.13
CA ARG A 231 -2.61 -2.63 -4.61
C ARG A 231 -2.40 -4.08 -4.19
N ASP A 232 -1.38 -4.34 -3.38
CA ASP A 232 -0.94 -5.68 -3.02
C ASP A 232 -0.99 -5.88 -1.50
N LEU A 233 -1.70 -6.93 -1.09
CA LEU A 233 -1.93 -7.23 0.32
C LEU A 233 -0.74 -7.91 1.02
N ASP A 234 0.33 -8.17 0.28
CA ASP A 234 1.54 -8.94 0.62
C ASP A 234 2.68 -8.50 -0.34
N SER A 235 3.16 -7.26 -0.17
CA SER A 235 4.03 -6.53 -1.11
C SER A 235 5.35 -7.24 -1.40
N ASP A 236 5.91 -7.98 -0.44
CA ASP A 236 7.16 -8.72 -0.61
C ASP A 236 6.97 -10.22 -0.89
N ASN A 237 5.72 -10.70 -0.81
CA ASN A 237 5.26 -12.05 -1.14
C ASN A 237 5.94 -13.12 -0.27
N ASP A 238 6.17 -12.80 0.98
CA ASP A 238 6.67 -13.72 1.98
C ASP A 238 5.53 -14.56 2.61
N GLY A 239 4.29 -14.07 2.51
CA GLY A 239 3.06 -14.70 2.98
C GLY A 239 2.43 -14.05 4.22
N ILE A 240 3.13 -13.14 4.89
CA ILE A 240 2.61 -12.28 5.96
C ILE A 240 1.88 -11.10 5.28
N PRO A 241 0.64 -10.77 5.68
CA PRO A 241 -0.04 -9.63 5.08
C PRO A 241 0.55 -8.29 5.54
N ASP A 242 0.65 -7.34 4.61
CA ASP A 242 1.17 -5.98 4.81
C ASP A 242 0.58 -5.30 6.06
N LYS A 243 -0.74 -5.36 6.26
CA LYS A 243 -1.40 -4.83 7.48
C LYS A 243 -0.86 -5.34 8.82
N ILE A 244 -0.22 -6.51 8.86
CA ILE A 244 0.41 -7.08 10.07
C ILE A 244 1.82 -6.52 10.22
N GLU A 245 2.51 -6.35 9.11
CA GLU A 245 3.88 -5.85 9.02
C GLU A 245 3.97 -4.32 9.06
N ALA A 246 2.91 -3.59 8.72
CA ALA A 246 2.84 -2.15 8.98
C ALA A 246 2.85 -1.82 10.47
N GLY A 247 2.42 -2.76 11.32
CA GLY A 247 2.30 -2.58 12.75
C GLY A 247 1.13 -1.68 13.15
N ASN A 248 1.29 -0.88 14.21
CA ASN A 248 0.17 -0.16 14.84
C ASN A 248 -0.14 1.23 14.23
N ASP A 249 0.77 1.81 13.47
CA ASP A 249 0.60 3.13 12.83
C ASP A 249 0.95 3.02 11.34
N PRO A 250 -0.03 2.67 10.47
CA PRO A 250 0.24 2.48 9.04
C PRO A 250 0.73 3.74 8.31
N ASN A 251 0.58 4.93 8.90
CA ASN A 251 1.17 6.16 8.31
C ASN A 251 2.68 6.28 8.58
N ASN A 252 3.19 5.49 9.54
CA ASN A 252 4.59 5.38 9.89
C ASN A 252 4.89 3.89 10.14
N PRO A 253 4.89 3.07 9.07
CA PRO A 253 5.03 1.62 9.17
C PRO A 253 6.34 1.27 9.89
N VAL A 254 6.34 0.10 10.53
CA VAL A 254 7.50 -0.39 11.29
C VAL A 254 8.66 -0.66 10.32
N ASP A 255 9.86 -0.36 10.80
CA ASP A 255 11.16 -0.66 10.17
C ASP A 255 12.03 -1.15 11.34
N THR A 256 12.03 -2.47 11.53
CA THR A 256 12.53 -3.13 12.73
C THR A 256 14.05 -2.98 12.83
N ASP A 257 14.78 -3.31 11.77
CA ASP A 257 16.25 -3.24 11.70
C ASP A 257 16.81 -1.82 11.42
N LYS A 258 15.98 -0.87 10.94
CA LYS A 258 16.31 0.52 10.61
C LYS A 258 17.20 0.67 9.38
N ASP A 259 17.08 -0.22 8.40
CA ASP A 259 17.79 -0.09 7.13
C ASP A 259 17.12 0.91 6.16
N GLY A 260 15.86 1.27 6.44
CA GLY A 260 15.04 2.20 5.67
C GLY A 260 13.99 1.52 4.78
N THR A 261 13.92 0.19 4.78
CA THR A 261 12.86 -0.63 4.20
C THR A 261 11.85 -0.93 5.30
N PRO A 262 10.58 -0.53 5.17
CA PRO A 262 9.55 -0.95 6.11
C PRO A 262 9.36 -2.47 6.07
N ASP A 263 8.97 -3.05 7.20
CA ASP A 263 8.83 -4.51 7.38
C ASP A 263 7.93 -5.16 6.30
N PHE A 264 6.82 -4.52 5.90
CA PHE A 264 5.91 -5.05 4.85
C PHE A 264 6.55 -5.16 3.44
N ARG A 265 7.82 -4.81 3.31
CA ARG A 265 8.63 -4.85 2.08
C ARG A 265 9.94 -5.60 2.27
N ASP A 266 10.15 -6.18 3.45
CA ASP A 266 11.41 -6.79 3.85
C ASP A 266 11.22 -8.27 4.16
N LEU A 267 12.05 -9.11 3.54
CA LEU A 267 11.95 -10.56 3.64
C LEU A 267 12.61 -11.12 4.92
N ASP A 268 13.18 -10.24 5.75
CA ASP A 268 14.02 -10.49 6.94
C ASP A 268 14.02 -9.22 7.82
N SER A 269 12.86 -8.90 8.41
CA SER A 269 12.54 -7.61 9.05
C SER A 269 13.48 -7.22 10.20
N ASP A 270 14.00 -8.18 10.96
CA ASP A 270 14.97 -7.93 12.03
C ASP A 270 16.44 -8.14 11.62
N ASN A 271 16.66 -8.64 10.40
CA ASN A 271 17.96 -8.83 9.75
C ASN A 271 18.88 -9.76 10.53
N ASP A 272 18.29 -10.77 11.16
CA ASP A 272 19.01 -11.83 11.86
C ASP A 272 19.51 -12.91 10.87
N GLY A 273 18.90 -13.00 9.68
CA GLY A 273 19.25 -13.93 8.61
C GLY A 273 18.29 -15.11 8.41
N ILE A 274 17.26 -15.23 9.26
CA ILE A 274 16.12 -16.12 9.08
C ILE A 274 15.03 -15.32 8.32
N PRO A 275 14.44 -15.87 7.25
CA PRO A 275 13.40 -15.13 6.54
C PRO A 275 12.09 -15.07 7.32
N ASP A 276 11.40 -13.93 7.25
CA ASP A 276 10.14 -13.65 7.93
C ASP A 276 9.09 -14.76 7.74
N LYS A 277 8.90 -15.28 6.52
CA LYS A 277 8.02 -16.43 6.25
C LYS A 277 8.30 -17.70 7.06
N VAL A 278 9.52 -17.89 7.55
CA VAL A 278 9.92 -19.02 8.41
C VAL A 278 9.54 -18.72 9.86
N GLU A 279 9.68 -17.47 10.26
CA GLU A 279 9.46 -16.95 11.60
C GLU A 279 7.99 -16.63 11.91
N ALA A 280 7.20 -16.32 10.89
CA ALA A 280 5.74 -16.20 10.98
C ALA A 280 5.07 -17.52 11.39
N GLY A 281 5.73 -18.66 11.15
CA GLY A 281 5.20 -19.99 11.44
C GLY A 281 4.11 -20.42 10.46
N THR A 282 3.13 -21.21 10.94
CA THR A 282 2.17 -21.89 10.03
C THR A 282 0.95 -21.07 9.63
N ASP A 283 0.66 -19.98 10.35
CA ASP A 283 -0.48 -19.10 10.07
C ASP A 283 0.02 -17.64 10.05
N PRO A 284 0.45 -17.13 8.88
CA PRO A 284 0.96 -15.77 8.76
C PRO A 284 -0.06 -14.67 9.13
N ASN A 285 -1.36 -14.99 9.19
CA ASN A 285 -2.37 -14.03 9.69
C ASN A 285 -2.36 -13.90 11.22
N ASN A 286 -1.68 -14.82 11.91
CA ASN A 286 -1.43 -14.79 13.34
C ASN A 286 0.01 -15.27 13.59
N PRO A 287 1.02 -14.44 13.23
CA PRO A 287 2.42 -14.79 13.39
C PRO A 287 2.74 -15.27 14.81
N VAL A 288 3.74 -16.15 14.91
CA VAL A 288 4.19 -16.68 16.20
C VAL A 288 4.83 -15.56 17.01
N ASP A 289 4.61 -15.62 18.32
CA ASP A 289 5.22 -14.80 19.38
C ASP A 289 5.54 -15.81 20.50
N THR A 290 6.77 -16.33 20.44
CA THR A 290 7.20 -17.50 21.21
C THR A 290 7.24 -17.18 22.71
N ASP A 291 7.92 -16.10 23.08
CA ASP A 291 8.08 -15.65 24.47
C ASP A 291 6.88 -14.86 25.04
N LYS A 292 5.97 -14.37 24.19
CA LYS A 292 4.75 -13.60 24.52
C LYS A 292 5.03 -12.20 25.06
N ASP A 293 6.10 -11.57 24.61
CA ASP A 293 6.39 -10.18 24.94
C ASP A 293 5.58 -9.16 24.10
N GLY A 294 4.99 -9.63 22.99
CA GLY A 294 4.19 -8.85 22.05
C GLY A 294 4.91 -8.47 20.77
N THR A 295 6.17 -8.87 20.60
CA THR A 295 6.97 -8.81 19.38
C THR A 295 6.83 -10.17 18.68
N PRO A 296 6.29 -10.23 17.46
CA PRO A 296 6.31 -11.47 16.69
C PRO A 296 7.73 -11.92 16.40
N ASP A 297 7.93 -13.23 16.27
CA ASP A 297 9.25 -13.85 16.05
C ASP A 297 9.98 -13.27 14.83
N PHE A 298 9.29 -12.95 13.72
CA PHE A 298 9.91 -12.35 12.53
C PHE A 298 10.47 -10.93 12.74
N ARG A 299 10.37 -10.40 13.96
CA ARG A 299 10.86 -9.09 14.38
C ARG A 299 11.74 -9.18 15.63
N ASP A 300 12.06 -10.40 16.06
CA ASP A 300 12.76 -10.65 17.31
C ASP A 300 13.97 -11.55 17.11
N THR A 301 15.15 -10.99 17.35
CA THR A 301 16.44 -11.66 17.14
C THR A 301 16.77 -12.76 18.18
N ASP A 302 15.85 -13.02 19.12
CA ASP A 302 15.95 -13.94 20.27
C ASP A 302 14.51 -14.38 20.67
N SER A 303 13.84 -15.12 19.78
CA SER A 303 12.39 -15.40 19.79
C SER A 303 11.89 -16.06 21.08
N ASP A 304 12.70 -16.92 21.72
CA ASP A 304 12.34 -17.56 22.98
C ASP A 304 12.91 -16.86 24.23
N ASN A 305 13.73 -15.82 24.02
CA ASN A 305 14.29 -14.92 25.02
C ASN A 305 15.15 -15.65 26.05
N ASP A 306 15.87 -16.68 25.62
CA ASP A 306 16.82 -17.43 26.42
C ASP A 306 18.19 -16.73 26.46
N GLY A 307 18.46 -15.83 25.50
CA GLY A 307 19.68 -15.04 25.39
C GLY A 307 20.66 -15.50 24.31
N ILE A 308 20.38 -16.62 23.64
CA ILE A 308 21.08 -17.08 22.43
C ILE A 308 20.36 -16.46 21.23
N PRO A 309 21.07 -15.76 20.33
CA PRO A 309 20.42 -15.18 19.16
C PRO A 309 19.92 -16.24 18.18
N ASP A 310 18.74 -16.01 17.61
CA ASP A 310 18.04 -16.90 16.68
C ASP A 310 18.93 -17.35 15.52
N VAL A 311 19.71 -16.47 14.91
CA VAL A 311 20.71 -16.80 13.87
C VAL A 311 21.69 -17.92 14.26
N ILE A 312 22.03 -18.07 15.54
CA ILE A 312 22.91 -19.14 16.05
C ILE A 312 22.14 -20.47 16.14
N GLU A 313 20.87 -20.39 16.52
CA GLU A 313 19.97 -21.52 16.74
C GLU A 313 19.22 -21.94 15.47
N ALA A 314 19.14 -21.11 14.44
CA ALA A 314 18.67 -21.57 13.13
C ALA A 314 19.68 -22.53 12.46
N GLY A 315 20.96 -22.44 12.85
CA GLY A 315 22.02 -23.27 12.31
C GLY A 315 22.52 -22.79 10.93
N LYS A 316 22.87 -23.71 10.04
CA LYS A 316 23.58 -23.35 8.77
C LYS A 316 22.67 -22.96 7.62
N ASP A 317 21.39 -23.34 7.66
CA ASP A 317 20.42 -23.11 6.59
C ASP A 317 19.16 -22.47 7.18
N PRO A 318 19.09 -21.14 7.26
CA PRO A 318 17.97 -20.43 7.89
C PRO A 318 16.62 -20.67 7.20
N ASN A 319 16.61 -21.12 5.94
CA ASN A 319 15.36 -21.50 5.25
C ASN A 319 14.81 -22.86 5.70
N ASN A 320 15.62 -23.63 6.43
CA ASN A 320 15.22 -24.88 7.05
C ASN A 320 15.96 -25.01 8.40
N PRO A 321 15.53 -24.23 9.40
CA PRO A 321 16.15 -24.19 10.72
C PRO A 321 16.28 -25.58 11.34
N VAL A 322 17.26 -25.71 12.25
CA VAL A 322 17.50 -26.97 12.96
C VAL A 322 16.35 -27.21 13.95
N ASP A 323 15.99 -28.48 14.09
CA ASP A 323 15.07 -29.04 15.08
C ASP A 323 15.78 -30.31 15.60
N THR A 324 16.52 -30.13 16.68
CA THR A 324 17.50 -31.10 17.18
C THR A 324 16.80 -32.36 17.70
N ASP A 325 15.79 -32.19 18.55
CA ASP A 325 15.04 -33.29 19.16
C ASP A 325 13.90 -33.88 18.27
N LYS A 326 13.49 -33.17 17.21
CA LYS A 326 12.41 -33.53 16.26
C LYS A 326 11.01 -33.50 16.86
N ASP A 327 10.75 -32.60 17.80
CA ASP A 327 9.41 -32.40 18.34
C ASP A 327 8.53 -31.50 17.45
N GLY A 328 9.16 -30.78 16.50
CA GLY A 328 8.52 -29.88 15.54
C GLY A 328 8.68 -28.39 15.87
N THR A 329 9.33 -28.06 16.98
CA THR A 329 9.77 -26.71 17.35
C THR A 329 11.21 -26.54 16.87
N PRO A 330 11.50 -25.55 16.01
CA PRO A 330 12.89 -25.22 15.69
C PRO A 330 13.66 -24.77 16.93
N ASP A 331 14.96 -25.04 16.97
CA ASP A 331 15.85 -24.74 18.10
C ASP A 331 15.75 -23.27 18.54
N TYR A 332 15.67 -22.30 17.61
CA TYR A 332 15.54 -20.85 17.94
C TYR A 332 14.22 -20.45 18.63
N ARG A 333 13.33 -21.42 18.86
CA ARG A 333 12.07 -21.24 19.60
C ARG A 333 11.95 -22.21 20.77
N ASP A 334 13.01 -22.95 21.09
CA ASP A 334 13.01 -24.02 22.07
C ASP A 334 14.04 -23.77 23.16
N LEU A 335 13.57 -23.72 24.41
CA LEU A 335 14.39 -23.43 25.58
C LEU A 335 15.29 -24.61 26.02
N ASP A 336 15.18 -25.76 25.35
CA ASP A 336 15.86 -27.05 25.62
C ASP A 336 15.92 -27.86 24.29
N SER A 337 16.75 -27.39 23.35
CA SER A 337 16.79 -27.83 21.94
C SER A 337 17.00 -29.33 21.76
N ASP A 338 17.75 -29.98 22.64
CA ASP A 338 18.03 -31.42 22.57
C ASP A 338 17.14 -32.26 23.52
N ASN A 339 16.33 -31.59 24.33
CA ASN A 339 15.32 -32.14 25.24
C ASN A 339 15.92 -33.14 26.25
N ASP A 340 17.13 -32.84 26.72
CA ASP A 340 17.80 -33.60 27.75
C ASP A 340 17.37 -33.15 29.16
N GLY A 341 16.82 -31.94 29.28
CA GLY A 341 16.31 -31.33 30.49
C GLY A 341 17.13 -30.15 31.00
N ILE A 342 18.33 -29.89 30.47
CA ILE A 342 19.16 -28.73 30.77
C ILE A 342 18.76 -27.60 29.81
N PRO A 343 18.43 -26.39 30.30
CA PRO A 343 18.07 -25.29 29.40
C PRO A 343 19.24 -24.79 28.56
N ASP A 344 18.97 -24.41 27.31
CA ASP A 344 19.96 -23.96 26.31
C ASP A 344 20.83 -22.82 26.85
N VAL A 345 20.23 -21.80 27.48
CA VAL A 345 20.95 -20.71 28.18
C VAL A 345 22.05 -21.17 29.17
N ILE A 346 21.91 -22.36 29.77
CA ILE A 346 22.93 -22.93 30.66
C ILE A 346 24.04 -23.61 29.86
N GLU A 347 23.68 -24.28 28.78
CA GLU A 347 24.56 -25.08 27.91
C GLU A 347 25.35 -24.22 26.92
N ALA A 348 24.77 -23.13 26.43
CA ALA A 348 25.50 -22.10 25.68
C ALA A 348 26.60 -21.43 26.52
N GLY A 349 26.49 -21.47 27.84
CA GLY A 349 27.51 -20.98 28.77
C GLY A 349 27.47 -19.47 29.00
N LYS A 350 28.63 -18.84 29.25
CA LYS A 350 28.68 -17.42 29.69
C LYS A 350 28.54 -16.40 28.57
N ASP A 351 28.76 -16.81 27.33
CA ASP A 351 28.73 -15.94 26.14
C ASP A 351 27.86 -16.60 25.08
N PRO A 352 26.53 -16.38 25.10
CA PRO A 352 25.59 -17.01 24.17
C PRO A 352 25.88 -16.75 22.69
N ILE A 353 26.58 -15.66 22.37
CA ILE A 353 26.99 -15.33 20.98
C ILE A 353 28.13 -16.26 20.50
N ASN A 354 28.85 -16.88 21.43
CA ASN A 354 29.89 -17.87 21.16
C ASN A 354 29.65 -19.09 22.05
N PRO A 355 28.59 -19.87 21.76
CA PRO A 355 28.17 -20.96 22.62
C PRO A 355 29.29 -21.99 22.77
N VAL A 356 29.31 -22.65 23.94
CA VAL A 356 30.32 -23.66 24.26
C VAL A 356 30.16 -24.87 23.34
N ASP A 357 31.29 -25.42 22.93
CA ASP A 357 31.45 -26.70 22.21
C ASP A 357 32.62 -27.41 22.93
N THR A 358 32.26 -28.19 23.93
CA THR A 358 33.19 -28.72 24.93
C THR A 358 34.17 -29.71 24.27
N ASP A 359 33.67 -30.67 23.51
CA ASP A 359 34.47 -31.72 22.86
C ASP A 359 35.10 -31.29 21.49
N LYS A 360 34.63 -30.18 20.90
CA LYS A 360 35.06 -29.61 19.60
C LYS A 360 34.69 -30.46 18.39
N ASP A 361 33.57 -31.16 18.44
CA ASP A 361 33.03 -31.89 17.30
C ASP A 361 32.29 -30.97 16.30
N GLY A 362 31.95 -29.74 16.73
CA GLY A 362 31.26 -28.72 15.95
C GLY A 362 29.76 -28.61 16.22
N THR A 363 29.24 -29.36 17.18
CA THR A 363 27.92 -29.24 17.79
C THR A 363 28.06 -28.44 19.08
N PRO A 364 27.36 -27.30 19.23
CA PRO A 364 27.32 -26.61 20.51
C PRO A 364 26.69 -27.49 21.59
N ASP A 365 27.12 -27.31 22.85
CA ASP A 365 26.66 -28.08 24.00
C ASP A 365 25.11 -28.12 24.09
N PHE A 366 24.41 -27.01 23.84
CA PHE A 366 22.92 -26.93 23.89
C PHE A 366 22.18 -27.79 22.84
N ARG A 367 22.93 -28.53 22.02
CA ARG A 367 22.43 -29.45 20.99
C ARG A 367 23.05 -30.83 21.08
N ASP A 368 23.87 -31.06 22.10
CA ASP A 368 24.65 -32.27 22.27
C ASP A 368 24.25 -33.01 23.54
N LEU A 369 23.84 -34.27 23.38
CA LEU A 369 23.37 -35.10 24.47
C LEU A 369 24.51 -35.68 25.35
N ASP A 370 25.77 -35.38 25.01
CA ASP A 370 27.03 -35.90 25.59
C ASP A 370 28.16 -34.86 25.31
N SER A 371 28.05 -33.67 25.88
CA SER A 371 28.87 -32.47 25.57
C SER A 371 30.38 -32.69 25.66
N ASP A 372 30.85 -33.56 26.55
CA ASP A 372 32.27 -33.85 26.74
C ASP A 372 32.74 -35.16 26.05
N ASN A 373 31.79 -35.89 25.45
CA ASN A 373 31.96 -37.12 24.69
C ASN A 373 32.55 -38.28 25.50
N ASP A 374 32.25 -38.31 26.79
CA ASP A 374 32.68 -39.36 27.69
C ASP A 374 31.74 -40.59 27.68
N ASN A 375 30.57 -40.49 27.01
CA ASN A 375 29.50 -41.49 26.87
C ASN A 375 28.52 -41.57 28.05
N ILE A 376 28.62 -40.68 29.02
CA ILE A 376 27.57 -40.38 29.99
C ILE A 376 26.72 -39.26 29.38
N PRO A 377 25.36 -39.40 29.37
CA PRO A 377 24.54 -38.33 28.83
C PRO A 377 24.47 -37.15 29.80
N ASP A 378 24.46 -35.93 29.28
CA ASP A 378 24.47 -34.67 30.03
C ASP A 378 23.39 -34.63 31.11
N LYS A 379 22.15 -35.04 30.81
CA LYS A 379 21.06 -35.18 31.81
C LYS A 379 21.38 -36.03 33.04
N VAL A 380 22.33 -36.96 32.95
CA VAL A 380 22.77 -37.81 34.06
C VAL A 380 23.75 -37.03 34.94
N GLU A 381 24.70 -36.32 34.32
CA GLU A 381 25.71 -35.50 34.99
C GLU A 381 25.15 -34.20 35.56
N ALA A 382 24.19 -33.56 34.88
CA ALA A 382 23.49 -32.39 35.41
C ALA A 382 22.76 -32.66 36.74
N GLY A 383 22.52 -33.94 37.07
CA GLY A 383 22.02 -34.38 38.36
C GLY A 383 20.53 -34.09 38.57
N LYS A 384 20.13 -33.82 39.82
CA LYS A 384 18.70 -33.76 40.19
C LYS A 384 17.97 -32.49 39.74
N ASN A 385 18.70 -31.43 39.42
CA ASN A 385 18.13 -30.13 39.05
C ASN A 385 18.88 -29.54 37.86
N PRO A 386 18.51 -29.90 36.62
CA PRO A 386 19.18 -29.43 35.42
C PRO A 386 19.26 -27.90 35.28
N SER A 387 18.31 -27.13 35.80
CA SER A 387 18.40 -25.65 35.81
C SER A 387 19.45 -25.08 36.78
N ASN A 388 20.12 -25.94 37.55
CA ASN A 388 21.32 -25.63 38.32
C ASN A 388 22.16 -26.93 38.35
N PRO A 389 22.87 -27.22 37.26
CA PRO A 389 23.62 -28.46 37.10
C PRO A 389 24.60 -28.69 38.26
N THR A 390 24.95 -29.95 38.48
CA THR A 390 25.97 -30.32 39.46
C THR A 390 27.33 -29.75 39.03
N ASP A 391 28.07 -29.27 40.03
CA ASP A 391 29.48 -28.83 39.96
C ASP A 391 30.11 -29.45 41.20
N THR A 392 30.57 -30.69 41.04
CA THR A 392 30.97 -31.56 42.13
C THR A 392 32.20 -30.99 42.84
N ASP A 393 33.26 -30.70 42.09
CA ASP A 393 34.53 -30.21 42.64
C ASP A 393 34.54 -28.70 43.00
N LYS A 394 33.55 -27.92 42.53
CA LYS A 394 33.34 -26.48 42.76
C LYS A 394 34.36 -25.58 42.06
N ASP A 395 34.87 -26.00 40.91
CA ASP A 395 35.73 -25.17 40.09
C ASP A 395 34.95 -24.16 39.21
N GLY A 396 33.64 -24.36 39.09
CA GLY A 396 32.71 -23.50 38.35
C GLY A 396 32.44 -23.93 36.91
N ILE A 397 32.89 -25.13 36.51
CA ILE A 397 32.43 -25.91 35.38
C ILE A 397 31.35 -26.88 35.90
N ALA A 398 30.43 -27.27 35.04
CA ALA A 398 29.39 -28.22 35.42
C ALA A 398 29.83 -29.62 34.97
N ASP A 399 29.45 -30.63 35.75
CA ASP A 399 29.89 -32.02 35.59
C ASP A 399 29.73 -32.53 34.14
N PHE A 400 28.62 -32.20 33.45
CA PHE A 400 28.36 -32.61 32.05
C PHE A 400 29.35 -32.05 31.01
N ARG A 401 30.32 -31.22 31.44
CA ARG A 401 31.39 -30.70 30.59
C ARG A 401 32.78 -31.22 31.00
N GLU A 402 32.84 -32.21 31.89
CA GLU A 402 34.07 -32.63 32.55
C GLU A 402 34.29 -34.14 32.48
N LEU A 403 35.48 -34.52 32.03
CA LEU A 403 35.88 -35.93 31.97
C LEU A 403 36.25 -36.55 33.35
N ASP A 404 36.20 -35.76 34.43
CA ASP A 404 36.68 -36.06 35.81
C ASP A 404 35.99 -35.08 36.79
N SER A 405 34.69 -35.25 37.01
CA SER A 405 33.78 -34.31 37.70
C SER A 405 34.11 -34.06 39.17
N ASP A 406 34.62 -35.06 39.88
CA ASP A 406 35.02 -34.94 41.28
C ASP A 406 36.51 -34.61 41.47
N ASN A 407 37.27 -34.63 40.38
CA ASN A 407 38.69 -34.32 40.28
C ASN A 407 39.57 -35.27 41.13
N ASP A 408 39.18 -36.54 41.22
CA ASP A 408 39.87 -37.57 41.99
C ASP A 408 40.97 -38.31 41.19
N THR A 409 41.08 -38.01 39.89
CA THR A 409 41.98 -38.59 38.87
C THR A 409 41.50 -39.85 38.13
N ILE A 410 40.31 -40.34 38.43
CA ILE A 410 39.63 -41.42 37.73
C ILE A 410 38.59 -40.77 36.80
N PRO A 411 38.63 -41.04 35.48
CA PRO A 411 37.65 -40.43 34.57
C PRO A 411 36.23 -40.94 34.81
N ASP A 412 35.23 -40.08 34.67
CA ASP A 412 33.80 -40.34 34.92
C ASP A 412 33.32 -41.60 34.21
N LYS A 413 33.62 -41.75 32.91
CA LYS A 413 33.36 -42.97 32.13
C LYS A 413 33.79 -44.28 32.80
N VAL A 414 34.86 -44.27 33.59
CA VAL A 414 35.35 -45.46 34.31
C VAL A 414 34.47 -45.74 35.52
N GLU A 415 34.06 -44.70 36.24
CA GLU A 415 33.29 -44.75 37.49
C GLU A 415 31.81 -45.02 37.25
N ALA A 416 31.22 -44.38 36.22
CA ALA A 416 29.87 -44.67 35.74
C ALA A 416 29.66 -46.15 35.40
N GLY A 417 30.74 -46.87 35.05
CA GLY A 417 30.73 -48.30 34.83
C GLY A 417 30.04 -48.69 33.50
N PRO A 418 29.42 -49.88 33.40
CA PRO A 418 29.00 -50.43 32.11
C PRO A 418 27.68 -49.85 31.55
N ASN A 419 26.94 -49.05 32.33
CA ASN A 419 25.67 -48.48 31.91
C ASN A 419 25.60 -46.98 32.24
N PRO A 420 25.99 -46.11 31.30
CA PRO A 420 26.05 -44.68 31.56
C PRO A 420 24.69 -44.03 31.90
N ASN A 421 23.57 -44.61 31.44
CA ASN A 421 22.22 -44.14 31.79
C ASN A 421 21.77 -44.50 33.22
N ASN A 422 22.52 -45.35 33.91
CA ASN A 422 22.29 -45.70 35.30
C ASN A 422 23.67 -46.04 35.89
N PRO A 423 24.46 -44.99 36.18
CA PRO A 423 25.83 -45.14 36.62
C PRO A 423 25.93 -45.90 37.94
N LEU A 424 27.14 -46.34 38.27
CA LEU A 424 27.40 -47.02 39.52
C LEU A 424 27.21 -46.05 40.70
N ASP A 425 26.60 -46.56 41.76
CA ASP A 425 26.41 -45.91 43.06
C ASP A 425 26.78 -47.00 44.08
N THR A 426 28.07 -47.04 44.42
CA THR A 426 28.71 -48.13 45.15
C THR A 426 28.27 -48.17 46.61
N ASP A 427 28.03 -47.00 47.22
CA ASP A 427 27.66 -46.86 48.62
C ASP A 427 26.12 -46.81 48.85
N SER A 428 25.35 -46.64 47.77
CA SER A 428 23.89 -46.55 47.72
C SER A 428 23.30 -45.33 48.42
N ASP A 429 24.01 -44.20 48.42
CA ASP A 429 23.52 -42.93 48.97
C ASP A 429 22.67 -42.10 47.97
N GLY A 430 22.69 -42.50 46.69
CA GLY A 430 21.95 -41.88 45.59
C GLY A 430 22.69 -40.78 44.84
N MET A 431 24.02 -40.70 44.96
CA MET A 431 24.95 -40.04 44.06
C MET A 431 25.72 -41.09 43.24
N PRO A 432 25.94 -40.86 41.93
CA PRO A 432 26.87 -41.68 41.16
C PRO A 432 28.30 -41.57 41.69
N ASP A 433 29.10 -42.62 41.49
CA ASP A 433 30.50 -42.67 41.94
C ASP A 433 31.30 -41.45 41.40
N PHE A 434 31.11 -41.05 40.13
CA PHE A 434 31.79 -39.87 39.53
C PHE A 434 31.37 -38.49 40.10
N GLN A 435 30.38 -38.44 40.99
CA GLN A 435 29.94 -37.20 41.67
C GLN A 435 30.20 -37.25 43.18
N ASP A 436 31.01 -38.19 43.66
CA ASP A 436 31.32 -38.36 45.08
C ASP A 436 32.76 -37.93 45.40
N ILE A 437 32.91 -36.80 46.12
CA ILE A 437 34.21 -36.18 46.50
C ILE A 437 34.93 -36.96 47.62
N ASP A 438 34.94 -38.28 47.56
CA ASP A 438 35.48 -39.27 48.50
C ASP A 438 35.80 -38.79 49.94
N THR A 439 34.86 -39.03 50.87
CA THR A 439 35.21 -39.17 52.31
C THR A 439 35.06 -40.58 52.86
N ASP A 440 34.59 -41.54 52.08
CA ASP A 440 34.18 -42.85 52.59
C ASP A 440 34.87 -44.09 51.96
N ASN A 441 35.82 -43.86 51.05
CA ASN A 441 36.87 -44.83 50.69
C ASN A 441 36.31 -46.04 49.90
N ASP A 442 35.45 -45.78 48.93
CA ASP A 442 35.07 -46.69 47.87
C ASP A 442 36.27 -46.89 46.93
N THR A 443 36.95 -48.02 47.12
CA THR A 443 38.17 -48.33 46.39
C THR A 443 37.85 -48.68 44.93
N ILE A 444 37.75 -47.68 44.06
CA ILE A 444 38.12 -47.82 42.64
C ILE A 444 39.64 -47.54 42.58
N PRO A 445 40.50 -48.53 42.24
CA PRO A 445 41.95 -48.37 42.26
C PRO A 445 42.55 -47.70 41.02
#